data_AF-A0A2G6NC27-F1
#
_entry.id   AF-A0A2G6NC27-F1
#
_cell.length_a   1.000
_cell.length_b   1.000
_cell.length_c   1.000
_cell.angle_alpha   90.00
_cell.angle_beta   90.00
_cell.angle_gamma   90.00
#
_symmetry.space_group_name_H-M   'P 1'
#
loop_
_entity.id
_entity.type
_entity.pdbx_description
1 polymer ?
#
loop_
_entity_poly.entity_id
_entity_poly.type
_entity_poly.pdbx_seq_one_letter_code
_entity_poly.pdbx_strand_id
1 'polypeptide(L)'
;MDRRTAFELTLGGRYQRVNKEIQGNLYMLPVQGAFPADVSGMNAMHALNIDKTWNVFLPKIALAWFVSDKYTALASFSKGYMPGGFNTFASSGGAEENTFEPQQSTNYEIGIKADHNQWRFNLAACYMAITDIYIYKTVGNMWLTDNADKAHSLGTELETAWLPIKGLELGAAVSLMDTEYDDYDLGTRKLDGENVEGAPSYILRLSAMYHHHGGFYGWVDARSVGNVHYYDGSAPRPCKRQMPILVQSAAWLAVWQLEYLCLCG
;
A
#
# COMPACT_ATOMS: atom_id res chain seq x y z
N MET A 1 12.52 19.16 30.24
CA MET A 1 12.17 20.17 29.22
C MET A 1 10.66 20.14 29.08
N ASP A 2 9.98 21.11 29.68
CA ASP A 2 8.52 21.25 29.70
C ASP A 2 8.06 21.61 28.28
N ARG A 3 7.42 20.68 27.55
CA ARG A 3 6.95 20.91 26.16
C ARG A 3 5.63 21.70 26.17
N ARG A 4 5.64 22.88 26.80
CA ARG A 4 4.55 23.84 26.64
C ARG A 4 4.58 24.36 25.20
N THR A 5 3.54 24.03 24.45
CA THR A 5 3.18 24.57 23.13
C THR A 5 4.36 24.86 22.21
N ALA A 6 4.91 23.80 21.60
CA ALA A 6 6.04 23.90 20.68
C ALA A 6 5.63 23.47 19.26
N PHE A 7 6.37 23.96 18.26
CA PHE A 7 6.26 23.53 16.87
C PHE A 7 7.55 22.84 16.45
N GLU A 8 7.43 21.79 15.66
CA GLU A 8 8.54 21.11 14.99
C GLU A 8 8.29 21.10 13.49
N LEU A 9 9.21 21.70 12.73
CA LEU A 9 9.18 21.71 11.27
C LEU A 9 10.27 20.78 10.74
N THR A 10 9.86 19.82 9.93
CA THR A 10 10.75 18.92 9.20
C THR A 10 10.73 19.29 7.72
N LEU A 11 11.91 19.55 7.16
CA LEU A 11 12.13 19.76 5.74
C LEU A 11 13.04 18.65 5.21
N GLY A 12 12.66 18.04 4.09
CA GLY A 12 13.43 16.97 3.45
C GLY A 12 13.33 17.05 1.94
N GLY A 13 14.33 16.49 1.27
CA GLY A 13 14.36 16.39 -0.18
C GLY A 13 15.21 15.21 -0.61
N ARG A 14 14.77 14.48 -1.62
CA ARG A 14 15.54 13.39 -2.23
C ARG A 14 15.56 13.57 -3.75
N TYR A 15 16.75 13.64 -4.33
CA TYR A 15 16.92 13.51 -5.78
C TYR A 15 17.20 12.04 -6.10
N GLN A 16 16.50 11.49 -7.08
CA GLN A 16 16.65 10.11 -7.50
C GLN A 16 16.81 10.03 -9.01
N ARG A 17 17.86 9.35 -9.44
CA ARG A 17 18.14 9.00 -10.84
C ARG A 17 18.10 7.48 -10.96
N VAL A 18 17.23 6.96 -11.82
CA VAL A 18 17.05 5.53 -12.07
C VAL A 18 17.33 5.27 -13.54
N ASN A 19 18.40 4.55 -13.82
CA ASN A 19 18.67 4.01 -15.15
C ASN A 19 18.25 2.54 -15.17
N LYS A 20 17.56 2.10 -16.23
CA LYS A 20 17.23 0.70 -16.48
C LYS A 20 17.58 0.38 -17.93
N GLU A 21 18.08 -0.84 -18.09
CA GLU A 21 18.39 -1.41 -19.39
C GLU A 21 17.66 -2.74 -19.54
N ILE A 22 17.18 -3.04 -20.75
CA ILE A 22 16.62 -4.35 -21.10
C ILE A 22 17.15 -4.79 -22.44
N GLN A 23 17.58 -6.04 -22.50
CA GLN A 23 17.92 -6.74 -23.73
C GLN A 23 17.11 -8.03 -23.76
N GLY A 24 16.26 -8.20 -24.77
CA GLY A 24 15.35 -9.33 -24.88
C GLY A 24 15.19 -9.78 -26.32
N ASN A 25 15.24 -11.09 -26.55
CA ASN A 25 14.98 -11.68 -27.86
C ASN A 25 13.79 -12.64 -27.73
N LEU A 26 12.73 -12.38 -28.49
CA LEU A 26 11.57 -13.24 -28.58
C LEU A 26 11.75 -14.24 -29.73
N TYR A 27 11.60 -15.52 -29.44
CA TYR A 27 11.60 -16.60 -30.43
C TYR A 27 10.24 -17.30 -30.42
N MET A 28 9.70 -17.60 -31.61
CA MET A 28 8.53 -18.47 -31.72
C MET A 28 8.97 -19.92 -31.96
N LEU A 29 8.57 -20.81 -31.06
CA LEU A 29 8.84 -22.23 -31.15
C LEU A 29 7.66 -22.97 -31.79
N PRO A 30 7.91 -24.00 -32.62
CA PRO A 30 6.84 -24.87 -33.12
C PRO A 30 6.21 -25.68 -31.96
N VAL A 31 4.88 -25.78 -31.96
CA VAL A 31 4.07 -26.45 -30.91
C VAL A 31 4.44 -27.94 -30.70
N GLN A 32 5.02 -28.60 -31.71
CA GLN A 32 5.41 -30.01 -31.67
C GLN A 32 6.87 -30.27 -31.24
N GLY A 33 7.64 -29.24 -30.85
CA GLY A 33 9.06 -29.39 -30.52
C GLY A 33 9.33 -30.10 -29.20
N ALA A 34 10.44 -30.84 -29.12
CA ALA A 34 10.95 -31.37 -27.86
C ALA A 34 11.42 -30.22 -26.96
N PHE A 35 11.07 -30.26 -25.67
CA PHE A 35 11.55 -29.30 -24.67
C PHE A 35 12.75 -29.88 -23.89
N PRO A 36 13.85 -29.12 -23.72
CA PRO A 36 14.05 -27.74 -24.17
C PRO A 36 14.35 -27.65 -25.68
N ALA A 37 13.73 -26.69 -26.35
CA ALA A 37 13.99 -26.43 -27.77
C ALA A 37 15.34 -25.72 -27.92
N ASP A 38 16.23 -26.26 -28.77
CA ASP A 38 17.43 -25.55 -29.18
C ASP A 38 17.04 -24.42 -30.14
N VAL A 39 17.24 -23.18 -29.68
CA VAL A 39 16.98 -21.96 -30.46
C VAL A 39 18.25 -21.39 -31.11
N SER A 40 19.39 -22.08 -30.96
CA SER A 40 20.68 -21.65 -31.49
C SER A 40 20.63 -21.61 -33.01
N GLY A 41 20.69 -20.41 -33.59
CA GLY A 41 20.62 -20.19 -35.04
C GLY A 41 19.24 -19.80 -35.59
N MET A 42 18.22 -19.70 -34.74
CA MET A 42 16.95 -19.06 -35.12
C MET A 42 17.09 -17.54 -35.11
N ASN A 43 16.42 -16.86 -36.04
CA ASN A 43 16.27 -15.40 -35.95
C ASN A 43 15.23 -15.06 -34.88
N ALA A 44 15.54 -14.08 -34.04
CA ALA A 44 14.56 -13.52 -33.12
C ALA A 44 13.41 -12.91 -33.94
N MET A 45 12.18 -13.25 -33.57
CA MET A 45 10.97 -12.61 -34.10
C MET A 45 10.95 -11.12 -33.74
N HIS A 46 11.39 -10.82 -32.52
CA HIS A 46 11.48 -9.47 -32.03
C HIS A 46 12.69 -9.35 -31.10
N ALA A 47 13.44 -8.26 -31.23
CA ALA A 47 14.58 -7.95 -30.38
C ALA A 47 14.36 -6.58 -29.76
N LEU A 48 14.49 -6.50 -28.44
CA LEU A 48 14.41 -5.28 -27.65
C LEU A 48 15.77 -5.00 -27.07
N ASN A 49 16.24 -3.78 -27.27
CA ASN A 49 17.42 -3.24 -26.62
C ASN A 49 17.10 -1.79 -26.25
N ILE A 50 16.76 -1.56 -24.98
CA ILE A 50 16.32 -0.26 -24.49
C ILE A 50 17.19 0.10 -23.29
N ASP A 51 17.69 1.33 -23.29
CA ASP A 51 18.28 2.00 -22.13
C ASP A 51 17.48 3.28 -21.88
N LYS A 52 16.94 3.42 -20.66
CA LYS A 52 16.20 4.63 -20.26
C LYS A 52 16.58 5.05 -18.85
N THR A 53 16.73 6.37 -18.68
CA THR A 53 16.95 7.01 -17.38
C THR A 53 15.77 7.90 -17.02
N TRP A 54 15.27 7.77 -15.80
CA TRP A 54 14.31 8.67 -15.19
C TRP A 54 14.93 9.43 -14.02
N ASN A 55 14.55 10.69 -13.87
CA ASN A 55 15.01 11.55 -12.78
C ASN A 55 13.80 12.16 -12.08
N VAL A 56 13.87 12.25 -10.75
CA VAL A 56 12.81 12.86 -9.95
C VAL A 56 13.40 13.55 -8.72
N PHE A 57 12.77 14.64 -8.32
CA PHE A 57 13.01 15.28 -7.03
C PHE A 57 11.78 15.14 -6.13
N LEU A 58 11.99 14.63 -4.92
CA LEU A 58 10.96 14.26 -3.95
C LEU A 58 11.10 15.14 -2.70
N PRO A 59 10.44 16.31 -2.66
CA PRO A 59 10.39 17.14 -1.46
C PRO A 59 9.45 16.54 -0.41
N LYS A 60 9.73 16.86 0.86
CA LYS A 60 8.87 16.60 2.00
C LYS A 60 8.88 17.79 2.96
N ILE A 61 7.70 18.17 3.42
CA ILE A 61 7.49 19.16 4.47
C ILE A 61 6.54 18.53 5.48
N ALA A 62 6.88 18.56 6.76
CA ALA A 62 6.00 18.10 7.83
C ALA A 62 6.06 19.08 9.00
N LEU A 63 4.90 19.40 9.55
CA LEU A 63 4.72 20.24 10.72
C LEU A 63 4.06 19.42 11.81
N ALA A 64 4.69 19.36 12.97
CA ALA A 64 4.08 18.86 14.19
C ALA A 64 3.86 20.03 15.16
N TRP A 65 2.65 20.14 15.68
CA TRP A 65 2.27 21.09 16.70
C TRP A 65 1.92 20.35 17.99
N PHE A 66 2.76 20.52 19.01
CA PHE A 66 2.54 19.98 20.34
C PHE A 66 1.56 20.88 21.08
N VAL A 67 0.25 20.62 20.92
CA VAL A 67 -0.82 21.41 21.55
C VAL A 67 -0.72 21.33 23.08
N SER A 68 -0.32 20.17 23.60
CA SER A 68 0.03 19.93 25.00
C SER A 68 0.93 18.70 25.11
N ASP A 69 1.33 18.31 26.33
CA ASP A 69 2.05 17.06 26.58
C ASP A 69 1.32 15.79 26.12
N LYS A 70 0.00 15.91 25.86
CA LYS A 70 -0.88 14.79 25.56
C LYS A 70 -1.43 14.81 24.14
N TYR A 71 -1.32 15.93 23.42
CA TYR A 71 -1.96 16.11 22.12
C TYR A 71 -0.98 16.71 21.12
N THR A 72 -0.85 16.06 19.97
CA THR A 72 -0.01 16.54 18.86
C THR A 72 -0.84 16.59 17.58
N ALA A 73 -0.95 17.75 16.95
CA ALA A 73 -1.51 17.88 15.61
C ALA A 73 -0.38 17.79 14.58
N LEU A 74 -0.62 17.12 13.46
CA LEU A 74 0.34 16.96 12.38
C LEU A 74 -0.27 17.41 11.06
N ALA A 75 0.57 17.99 10.21
CA ALA A 75 0.27 18.23 8.81
C ALA A 75 1.51 17.91 7.98
N SER A 76 1.35 17.30 6.81
CA SER A 76 2.47 17.02 5.94
C SER A 76 2.12 17.11 4.46
N PHE A 77 3.16 17.36 3.68
CA PHE A 77 3.19 17.36 2.24
C PHE A 77 4.39 16.52 1.79
N SER A 78 4.20 15.63 0.83
CA SER A 78 5.31 14.89 0.24
C SER A 78 5.03 14.44 -1.19
N LYS A 79 6.08 14.23 -1.97
CA LYS A 79 5.97 13.53 -3.26
C LYS A 79 6.42 12.08 -3.16
N GLY A 80 5.65 11.19 -3.77
CA GLY A 80 5.98 9.78 -3.99
C GLY A 80 6.40 9.52 -5.44
N TYR A 81 7.11 8.41 -5.65
CA TYR A 81 7.60 8.01 -6.97
C TYR A 81 7.81 6.51 -7.03
N MET A 82 7.28 5.90 -8.09
CA MET A 82 7.55 4.54 -8.50
C MET A 82 8.16 4.59 -9.91
N PRO A 83 9.36 4.03 -10.12
CA PRO A 83 10.09 4.18 -11.38
C PRO A 83 9.44 3.43 -12.53
N GLY A 84 9.39 4.10 -13.69
CA GLY A 84 9.00 3.52 -14.98
C GLY A 84 9.78 2.27 -15.35
N GLY A 85 9.36 1.58 -16.39
CA GLY A 85 9.93 0.30 -16.75
C GLY A 85 9.58 -0.14 -18.15
N PHE A 86 9.84 -1.42 -18.43
CA PHE A 86 9.71 -1.99 -19.75
C PHE A 86 8.77 -3.19 -19.74
N ASN A 87 7.99 -3.33 -20.81
CA ASN A 87 7.18 -4.52 -21.07
C ASN A 87 8.07 -5.63 -21.63
N THR A 88 8.27 -6.69 -20.85
CA THR A 88 9.25 -7.76 -21.15
C THR A 88 8.77 -8.78 -22.19
N PHE A 89 7.46 -8.87 -22.43
CA PHE A 89 6.85 -9.82 -23.37
C PHE A 89 6.49 -9.21 -24.71
N ALA A 90 6.98 -8.01 -24.99
CA ALA A 90 6.73 -7.32 -26.22
C ALA A 90 7.15 -8.13 -27.46
N SER A 91 6.24 -8.25 -28.42
CA SER A 91 6.44 -9.01 -29.67
C SER A 91 6.55 -8.13 -30.92
N SER A 92 6.46 -6.81 -30.75
CA SER A 92 6.48 -5.80 -31.81
C SER A 92 6.68 -4.40 -31.20
N GLY A 93 6.89 -3.39 -32.04
CA GLY A 93 7.08 -1.99 -31.60
C GLY A 93 8.53 -1.67 -31.24
N GLY A 94 8.78 -0.43 -30.82
CA GLY A 94 10.09 0.06 -30.43
C GLY A 94 10.20 0.24 -28.92
N ALA A 95 11.13 1.12 -28.51
CA ALA A 95 11.31 1.45 -27.11
C ALA A 95 10.10 2.17 -26.51
N GLU A 96 9.45 3.05 -27.26
CA GLU A 96 8.33 3.86 -26.77
C GLU A 96 7.10 3.01 -26.43
N GLU A 97 6.70 2.10 -27.30
CA GLU A 97 5.51 1.26 -27.11
C GLU A 97 5.72 0.19 -26.03
N ASN A 98 6.98 -0.12 -25.71
CA ASN A 98 7.35 -1.15 -24.75
C ASN A 98 7.94 -0.56 -23.47
N THR A 99 7.73 0.73 -23.23
CA THR A 99 8.09 1.43 -21.99
C THR A 99 6.85 2.03 -21.36
N PHE A 100 6.76 2.01 -20.03
CA PHE A 100 5.79 2.77 -19.26
C PHE A 100 6.49 3.80 -18.37
N GLU A 101 5.87 4.95 -18.20
CA GLU A 101 6.39 6.09 -17.45
C GLU A 101 6.36 5.86 -15.92
N PRO A 102 7.11 6.63 -15.13
CA PRO A 102 7.06 6.54 -13.67
C PRO A 102 5.73 7.05 -13.11
N GLN A 103 5.17 6.29 -12.17
CA GLN A 103 4.02 6.76 -11.41
C GLN A 103 4.49 7.75 -10.34
N GLN A 104 3.85 8.92 -10.26
CA GLN A 104 4.14 9.93 -9.24
C GLN A 104 2.93 10.15 -8.35
N SER A 105 3.18 10.53 -7.11
CA SER A 105 2.11 10.92 -6.20
C SER A 105 2.45 12.22 -5.49
N THR A 106 1.43 13.02 -5.20
CA THR A 106 1.50 14.18 -4.32
C THR A 106 0.56 13.95 -3.16
N ASN A 107 1.12 13.86 -1.95
CA ASN A 107 0.42 13.42 -0.76
C ASN A 107 0.29 14.59 0.21
N TYR A 108 -0.92 14.82 0.69
CA TYR A 108 -1.26 15.73 1.76
C TYR A 108 -1.85 14.91 2.91
N GLU A 109 -1.36 15.14 4.12
CA GLU A 109 -1.86 14.45 5.32
C GLU A 109 -2.08 15.46 6.43
N ILE A 110 -3.19 15.33 7.15
CA ILE A 110 -3.43 16.02 8.40
C ILE A 110 -3.85 15.01 9.45
N GLY A 111 -3.47 15.22 10.70
CA GLY A 111 -3.82 14.30 11.75
C GLY A 111 -3.68 14.85 13.14
N ILE A 112 -4.16 14.09 14.10
CA ILE A 112 -4.03 14.35 15.53
C ILE A 112 -3.70 13.06 16.24
N LYS A 113 -2.79 13.16 17.19
CA LYS A 113 -2.40 12.10 18.10
C LYS A 113 -2.75 12.53 19.51
N ALA A 114 -3.27 11.61 20.30
CA ALA A 114 -3.33 11.78 21.74
C ALA A 114 -2.71 10.60 22.48
N ASP A 115 -1.97 10.93 23.53
CA ASP A 115 -1.31 9.99 24.40
C ASP A 115 -1.67 10.32 25.86
N HIS A 116 -2.41 9.41 26.47
CA HIS A 116 -2.77 9.45 27.89
C HIS A 116 -2.41 8.13 28.54
N ASN A 117 -2.24 8.15 29.86
CA ASN A 117 -1.83 6.96 30.63
C ASN A 117 -2.69 5.71 30.43
N GLN A 118 -3.97 5.88 30.07
CA GLN A 118 -4.92 4.77 29.91
C GLN A 118 -5.43 4.63 28.47
N TRP A 119 -5.16 5.58 27.59
CA TRP A 119 -5.63 5.48 26.21
C TRP A 119 -4.78 6.31 25.28
N ARG A 120 -4.68 5.84 24.05
CA ARG A 120 -4.06 6.55 22.94
C ARG A 120 -4.98 6.50 21.74
N PHE A 121 -4.92 7.53 20.91
CA PHE A 121 -5.47 7.44 19.58
C PHE A 121 -4.65 8.24 18.57
N ASN A 122 -4.71 7.79 17.33
CA ASN A 122 -4.19 8.47 16.16
C ASN A 122 -5.35 8.59 15.17
N LEU A 123 -5.65 9.80 14.74
CA LEU A 123 -6.61 10.05 13.67
C LEU A 123 -5.89 10.83 12.56
N ALA A 124 -5.95 10.36 11.34
CA ALA A 124 -5.38 11.02 10.18
C ALA A 124 -6.37 11.02 9.01
N ALA A 125 -6.31 12.08 8.21
CA ALA A 125 -6.94 12.15 6.91
C ALA A 125 -5.87 12.43 5.86
N CYS A 126 -5.93 11.73 4.74
CA CYS A 126 -4.96 11.86 3.66
C CYS A 126 -5.67 12.09 2.33
N TYR A 127 -5.03 12.90 1.48
CA TYR A 127 -5.39 13.06 0.08
C TYR A 127 -4.14 12.86 -0.76
N MET A 128 -4.22 11.98 -1.74
CA MET A 128 -3.13 11.64 -2.64
C MET A 128 -3.59 11.82 -4.08
N ALA A 129 -2.99 12.78 -4.79
CA ALA A 129 -3.14 12.89 -6.23
C ALA A 129 -2.05 12.04 -6.90
N ILE A 130 -2.44 11.18 -7.83
CA ILE A 130 -1.58 10.22 -8.52
C ILE A 130 -1.58 10.56 -10.00
N THR A 131 -0.39 10.57 -10.62
CA THR A 131 -0.25 10.66 -12.07
C THR A 131 0.44 9.41 -12.59
N ASP A 132 0.08 9.01 -13.81
CA ASP A 132 0.68 7.88 -14.52
C ASP A 132 0.56 6.56 -13.73
N ILE A 133 -0.63 6.27 -13.17
CA ILE A 133 -0.86 5.06 -12.36
C ILE A 133 -0.68 3.80 -13.19
N TYR A 134 0.01 2.79 -12.64
CA TYR A 134 0.27 1.55 -13.36
C TYR A 134 -0.99 0.73 -13.49
N ILE A 135 -1.30 0.38 -14.73
CA ILE A 135 -2.44 -0.43 -15.13
C ILE A 135 -1.94 -1.57 -16.01
N TYR A 136 -2.71 -2.65 -16.06
CA TYR A 136 -2.43 -3.75 -16.97
C TYR A 136 -3.47 -3.74 -18.08
N LYS A 137 -3.02 -3.70 -19.33
CA LYS A 137 -3.87 -3.88 -20.51
C LYS A 137 -3.48 -5.14 -21.26
N THR A 138 -4.46 -5.73 -21.93
CA THR A 138 -4.23 -6.88 -22.82
C THR A 138 -4.21 -6.41 -24.26
N VAL A 139 -3.12 -6.70 -24.98
CA VAL A 139 -3.00 -6.45 -26.42
C VAL A 139 -2.71 -7.79 -27.10
N GLY A 140 -3.69 -8.32 -27.84
CA GLY A 140 -3.63 -9.68 -28.35
C GLY A 140 -3.60 -10.71 -27.21
N ASN A 141 -2.53 -11.51 -27.13
CA ASN A 141 -2.33 -12.52 -26.08
C ASN A 141 -1.32 -12.06 -25.00
N MET A 142 -0.95 -10.78 -25.00
CA MET A 142 0.09 -10.23 -24.12
C MET A 142 -0.51 -9.32 -23.06
N TRP A 143 0.05 -9.42 -21.85
CA TRP A 143 -0.20 -8.49 -20.77
C TRP A 143 0.89 -7.43 -20.77
N LEU A 144 0.48 -6.18 -20.94
CA LEU A 144 1.38 -5.03 -20.97
C LEU A 144 1.00 -4.10 -19.83
N THR A 145 2.00 -3.62 -19.11
CA THR A 145 1.86 -2.48 -18.21
C THR A 145 1.75 -1.21 -19.04
N ASP A 146 0.81 -0.37 -18.65
CA ASP A 146 0.57 0.96 -19.20
C ASP A 146 0.34 1.96 -18.06
N ASN A 147 0.17 3.24 -18.39
CA ASN A 147 -0.14 4.29 -17.43
C ASN A 147 -1.56 4.82 -17.68
N ALA A 148 -2.39 4.88 -16.63
CA ALA A 148 -3.57 5.76 -16.67
C ALA A 148 -3.16 7.16 -16.20
N ASP A 149 -3.70 8.18 -16.86
CA ASP A 149 -3.19 9.54 -16.74
C ASP A 149 -3.30 10.08 -15.31
N LYS A 150 -4.46 9.93 -14.68
CA LYS A 150 -4.72 10.49 -13.34
C LYS A 150 -5.65 9.64 -12.49
N ALA A 151 -5.36 9.63 -11.20
CA ALA A 151 -6.22 9.07 -10.16
C ALA A 151 -6.00 9.84 -8.86
N HIS A 152 -6.94 9.73 -7.94
CA HIS A 152 -6.76 10.22 -6.58
C HIS A 152 -7.16 9.18 -5.55
N SER A 153 -6.64 9.34 -4.34
CA SER A 153 -7.04 8.57 -3.17
C SER A 153 -7.33 9.50 -2.01
N LEU A 154 -8.52 9.38 -1.45
CA LEU A 154 -8.91 10.00 -0.18
C LEU A 154 -8.95 8.92 0.89
N GLY A 155 -8.41 9.21 2.07
CA GLY A 155 -8.39 8.25 3.16
C GLY A 155 -8.61 8.89 4.53
N THR A 156 -9.16 8.12 5.45
CA THR A 156 -9.19 8.46 6.87
C THR A 156 -8.84 7.22 7.68
N GLU A 157 -7.90 7.37 8.61
CA GLU A 157 -7.43 6.30 9.46
C GLU A 157 -7.58 6.70 10.93
N LEU A 158 -8.19 5.81 11.71
CA LEU A 158 -8.28 5.92 13.16
C LEU A 158 -7.67 4.67 13.77
N GLU A 159 -6.75 4.85 14.69
CA GLU A 159 -6.19 3.80 15.53
C GLU A 159 -6.37 4.22 16.99
N THR A 160 -6.80 3.32 17.85
CA THR A 160 -6.89 3.56 19.28
C THR A 160 -6.53 2.33 20.08
N ALA A 161 -5.93 2.55 21.25
CA ALA A 161 -5.80 1.54 22.29
C ALA A 161 -6.29 2.13 23.61
N TRP A 162 -6.99 1.33 24.40
CA TRP A 162 -7.59 1.72 25.66
C TRP A 162 -7.39 0.65 26.72
N LEU A 163 -6.98 1.07 27.91
CA LEU A 163 -6.75 0.27 29.10
C LEU A 163 -7.85 0.60 30.13
N PRO A 164 -9.08 0.09 29.95
CA PRO A 164 -10.22 0.42 30.82
C PRO A 164 -10.00 -0.03 32.28
N ILE A 165 -9.30 -1.15 32.45
CA ILE A 165 -8.93 -1.73 33.74
C ILE A 165 -7.52 -2.28 33.67
N LYS A 166 -6.87 -2.47 34.82
CA LYS A 166 -5.54 -3.10 34.87
C LYS A 166 -5.58 -4.48 34.23
N GLY A 167 -4.64 -4.72 33.33
CA GLY A 167 -4.50 -5.99 32.63
C GLY A 167 -5.35 -6.13 31.38
N LEU A 168 -6.40 -5.33 31.15
CA LEU A 168 -7.20 -5.38 29.92
C LEU A 168 -6.79 -4.24 28.97
N GLU A 169 -6.37 -4.59 27.77
CA GLU A 169 -6.14 -3.66 26.66
C GLU A 169 -7.14 -3.97 25.54
N LEU A 170 -7.84 -2.95 25.08
CA LEU A 170 -8.73 -2.99 23.92
C LEU A 170 -8.11 -2.17 22.80
N GLY A 171 -8.03 -2.73 21.60
CA GLY A 171 -7.54 -2.05 20.42
C GLY A 171 -8.60 -1.96 19.34
N ALA A 172 -8.61 -0.86 18.60
CA ALA A 172 -9.40 -0.71 17.40
C ALA A 172 -8.62 0.07 16.35
N ALA A 173 -8.65 -0.39 15.10
CA ALA A 173 -8.11 0.32 13.96
C ALA A 173 -9.09 0.27 12.80
N VAL A 174 -9.39 1.42 12.20
CA VAL A 174 -10.22 1.53 11.02
C VAL A 174 -9.54 2.42 9.99
N SER A 175 -9.42 1.91 8.77
CA SER A 175 -8.99 2.66 7.60
C SER A 175 -10.16 2.70 6.62
N LEU A 176 -10.59 3.89 6.25
CA LEU A 176 -11.54 4.14 5.16
C LEU A 176 -10.75 4.71 4.00
N MET A 177 -10.95 4.18 2.81
CA MET A 177 -10.25 4.63 1.62
C MET A 177 -11.19 4.64 0.42
N ASP A 178 -11.10 5.70 -0.35
CA ASP A 178 -11.81 5.88 -1.61
C ASP A 178 -10.76 6.26 -2.65
N THR A 179 -10.65 5.47 -3.71
CA THR A 179 -9.62 5.66 -4.73
C THR A 179 -10.30 5.58 -6.08
N GLU A 180 -10.25 6.66 -6.86
CA GLU A 180 -10.95 6.78 -8.13
C GLU A 180 -10.00 7.20 -9.25
N TYR A 181 -10.29 6.75 -10.47
CA TYR A 181 -9.64 7.29 -11.68
C TYR A 181 -10.22 8.66 -11.99
N ASP A 182 -9.35 9.64 -12.22
CA ASP A 182 -9.75 10.99 -12.64
C ASP A 182 -9.74 11.13 -14.16
N ASP A 183 -8.81 10.44 -14.82
CA ASP A 183 -8.65 10.43 -16.27
C ASP A 183 -8.06 9.08 -16.68
N TYR A 184 -8.91 8.21 -17.23
CA TYR A 184 -8.47 6.92 -17.73
C TYR A 184 -9.36 6.41 -18.87
N ASP A 185 -8.73 6.21 -20.04
CA ASP A 185 -9.36 5.58 -21.19
C ASP A 185 -8.71 4.22 -21.52
N LEU A 186 -9.49 3.14 -21.43
CA LEU A 186 -9.09 1.80 -21.84
C LEU A 186 -9.09 1.62 -23.38
N GLY A 187 -9.43 2.67 -24.14
CA GLY A 187 -9.68 2.64 -25.59
C GLY A 187 -11.05 2.07 -25.94
N THR A 188 -11.55 1.09 -25.17
CA THR A 188 -12.91 0.54 -25.30
C THR A 188 -13.92 1.21 -24.37
N ARG A 189 -13.45 1.80 -23.28
CA ARG A 189 -14.28 2.41 -22.24
C ARG A 189 -13.48 3.44 -21.45
N LYS A 190 -14.14 4.56 -21.17
CA LYS A 190 -13.68 5.56 -20.22
C LYS A 190 -14.05 5.18 -18.78
N LEU A 191 -13.09 5.28 -17.85
CA LEU A 191 -13.21 4.84 -16.45
C LEU A 191 -13.16 6.00 -15.43
N ASP A 192 -13.24 7.25 -15.86
CA ASP A 192 -13.32 8.40 -14.95
C ASP A 192 -14.46 8.22 -13.92
N GLY A 193 -14.15 8.46 -12.64
CA GLY A 193 -15.06 8.30 -11.50
C GLY A 193 -15.29 6.84 -11.09
N GLU A 194 -14.66 5.88 -11.74
CA GLU A 194 -14.71 4.48 -11.32
C GLU A 194 -13.59 4.19 -10.31
N ASN A 195 -13.86 3.26 -9.38
CA ASN A 195 -12.93 2.92 -8.32
C ASN A 195 -11.68 2.20 -8.86
N VAL A 196 -10.51 2.51 -8.33
CA VAL A 196 -9.27 1.79 -8.66
C VAL A 196 -9.32 0.36 -8.13
N GLU A 197 -8.81 -0.58 -8.91
CA GLU A 197 -8.84 -2.00 -8.56
C GLU A 197 -7.99 -2.32 -7.32
N GLY A 198 -8.43 -3.33 -6.57
CA GLY A 198 -7.64 -3.86 -5.45
C GLY A 198 -7.67 -2.99 -4.19
N ALA A 199 -8.22 -1.77 -4.27
CA ALA A 199 -8.46 -0.90 -3.13
C ALA A 199 -9.69 -1.37 -2.32
N PRO A 200 -9.54 -1.79 -1.05
CA PRO A 200 -10.68 -2.06 -0.19
C PRO A 200 -11.33 -0.76 0.29
N SER A 201 -12.66 -0.70 0.28
CA SER A 201 -13.41 0.47 0.78
C SER A 201 -13.16 0.76 2.26
N TYR A 202 -12.89 -0.29 3.05
CA TYR A 202 -12.46 -0.15 4.44
C TYR A 202 -11.67 -1.37 4.92
N ILE A 203 -10.89 -1.17 5.98
CA ILE A 203 -10.29 -2.23 6.79
C ILE A 203 -10.60 -1.92 8.25
N LEU A 204 -11.19 -2.87 8.97
CA LEU A 204 -11.46 -2.78 10.41
C LEU A 204 -10.69 -3.88 11.14
N ARG A 205 -10.05 -3.53 12.25
CA ARG A 205 -9.47 -4.46 13.21
C ARG A 205 -9.94 -4.12 14.61
N LEU A 206 -10.29 -5.14 15.37
CA LEU A 206 -10.64 -5.06 16.78
C LEU A 206 -9.80 -6.08 17.54
N SER A 207 -9.25 -5.68 18.68
CA SER A 207 -8.46 -6.56 19.52
C SER A 207 -8.83 -6.41 20.99
N ALA A 208 -8.70 -7.50 21.73
CA ALA A 208 -8.81 -7.50 23.19
C ALA A 208 -7.72 -8.41 23.74
N MET A 209 -6.89 -7.87 24.62
CA MET A 209 -5.80 -8.58 25.30
C MET A 209 -5.97 -8.46 26.80
N TYR A 210 -5.89 -9.58 27.51
CA TYR A 210 -6.00 -9.61 28.96
C TYR A 210 -4.80 -10.27 29.61
N HIS A 211 -4.23 -9.62 30.62
CA HIS A 211 -3.18 -10.10 31.49
C HIS A 211 -3.70 -10.09 32.93
N HIS A 212 -3.88 -11.27 33.49
CA HIS A 212 -4.20 -11.46 34.89
C HIS A 212 -2.93 -11.36 35.75
N HIS A 213 -3.05 -10.81 36.96
CA HIS A 213 -1.94 -10.68 37.91
C HIS A 213 -1.32 -12.02 38.33
N GLY A 214 -2.07 -13.12 38.23
CA GLY A 214 -1.59 -14.49 38.47
C GLY A 214 -0.86 -15.14 37.30
N GLY A 215 -0.41 -14.38 36.29
CA GLY A 215 0.40 -14.89 35.17
C GLY A 215 -0.39 -15.48 33.99
N PHE A 216 -1.72 -15.57 34.09
CA PHE A 216 -2.58 -15.94 32.97
C PHE A 216 -2.73 -14.78 31.99
N TYR A 217 -2.62 -15.05 30.70
CA TYR A 217 -2.93 -14.07 29.68
C TYR A 217 -3.56 -14.69 28.45
N GLY A 218 -4.27 -13.87 27.67
CA GLY A 218 -4.84 -14.25 26.40
C GLY A 218 -5.22 -13.04 25.56
N TRP A 219 -5.40 -13.26 24.27
CA TRP A 219 -5.86 -12.21 23.36
C TRP A 219 -6.75 -12.78 22.27
N VAL A 220 -7.58 -11.91 21.70
CA VAL A 220 -8.44 -12.19 20.55
C VAL A 220 -8.36 -11.01 19.59
N ASP A 221 -8.23 -11.32 18.30
CA ASP A 221 -8.25 -10.34 17.21
C ASP A 221 -9.32 -10.69 16.17
N ALA A 222 -10.08 -9.68 15.76
CA ALA A 222 -11.05 -9.76 14.67
C ALA A 222 -10.69 -8.77 13.57
N ARG A 223 -10.80 -9.22 12.31
CA ARG A 223 -10.56 -8.38 11.13
C ARG A 223 -11.74 -8.45 10.16
N SER A 224 -12.14 -7.30 9.64
CA SER A 224 -13.09 -7.16 8.54
C SER A 224 -12.46 -6.33 7.42
N VAL A 225 -12.73 -6.70 6.17
CA VAL A 225 -12.30 -5.97 4.98
C VAL A 225 -13.54 -5.71 4.13
N GLY A 226 -13.69 -4.45 3.72
CA GLY A 226 -14.78 -3.99 2.88
C GLY A 226 -14.73 -4.58 1.46
N ASN A 227 -15.59 -4.03 0.60
CA ASN A 227 -15.63 -4.46 -0.79
C ASN A 227 -14.33 -4.08 -1.48
N VAL A 228 -13.81 -5.00 -2.27
CA VAL A 228 -12.72 -4.73 -3.22
C VAL A 228 -13.29 -4.80 -4.62
N HIS A 229 -12.97 -3.79 -5.42
CA HIS A 229 -13.33 -3.71 -6.82
C HIS A 229 -12.30 -4.45 -7.69
N TYR A 230 -12.79 -5.19 -8.67
CA TYR A 230 -11.99 -5.85 -9.70
C TYR A 230 -12.59 -5.54 -11.07
N TYR A 231 -11.77 -5.22 -12.06
CA TYR A 231 -12.19 -5.18 -13.46
C TYR A 231 -11.82 -6.50 -14.12
N ASP A 232 -12.84 -7.23 -14.54
CA ASP A 232 -12.69 -8.32 -15.49
C ASP A 232 -12.83 -7.70 -16.89
N GLY A 233 -11.81 -7.83 -17.74
CA GLY A 233 -11.78 -7.28 -19.10
C GLY A 233 -12.94 -7.74 -20.01
N SER A 234 -13.79 -8.66 -19.54
CA SER A 234 -14.99 -9.13 -20.21
C SER A 234 -16.33 -8.62 -19.60
N ALA A 235 -16.30 -7.96 -18.44
CA ALA A 235 -17.52 -7.59 -17.70
C ALA A 235 -17.86 -6.08 -17.83
N PRO A 236 -19.13 -5.71 -18.08
CA PRO A 236 -19.53 -4.31 -18.23
C PRO A 236 -19.55 -3.51 -16.90
N ARG A 237 -19.36 -4.13 -15.74
CA ARG A 237 -19.33 -3.47 -14.42
C ARG A 237 -18.28 -4.11 -13.50
N PRO A 238 -17.67 -3.34 -12.57
CA PRO A 238 -16.73 -3.88 -11.60
C PRO A 238 -17.38 -4.96 -10.74
N CYS A 239 -16.72 -6.10 -10.62
CA CYS A 239 -17.13 -7.18 -9.74
C CYS A 239 -16.72 -6.85 -8.30
N LYS A 240 -17.66 -6.95 -7.37
CA LYS A 240 -17.41 -6.75 -5.94
C LYS A 240 -17.19 -8.10 -5.27
N ARG A 241 -16.10 -8.23 -4.52
CA ARG A 241 -15.90 -9.38 -3.62
C ARG A 241 -15.89 -8.90 -2.18
N GLN A 242 -16.80 -9.44 -1.38
CA GLN A 242 -16.82 -9.25 0.07
C GLN A 242 -15.94 -10.32 0.72
N MET A 243 -14.99 -9.91 1.54
CA MET A 243 -14.23 -10.86 2.37
C MET A 243 -15.00 -11.12 3.67
N PRO A 244 -15.21 -12.39 4.08
CA PRO A 244 -15.83 -12.67 5.37
C PRO A 244 -14.95 -12.19 6.52
N ILE A 245 -15.59 -11.86 7.65
CA ILE A 245 -14.90 -11.53 8.91
C ILE A 245 -14.05 -12.74 9.32
N LEU A 246 -12.77 -12.50 9.58
CA LEU A 246 -11.82 -13.54 9.99
C LEU A 246 -11.34 -13.27 11.41
N VAL A 247 -11.48 -14.26 12.29
CA VAL A 247 -10.75 -14.32 13.56
C VAL A 247 -9.31 -14.73 13.22
N GLN A 248 -8.36 -13.82 13.39
CA GLN A 248 -6.99 -14.06 12.90
C GLN A 248 -6.13 -14.88 13.87
N SER A 249 -6.35 -14.74 15.18
CA SER A 249 -5.64 -15.54 16.19
C SER A 249 -6.35 -15.53 17.54
N ALA A 250 -6.15 -16.59 18.31
CA ALA A 250 -6.49 -16.69 19.73
C ALA A 250 -5.42 -17.58 20.38
N ALA A 251 -4.80 -17.12 21.47
CA ALA A 251 -3.91 -17.96 22.26
C ALA A 251 -4.08 -17.71 23.76
N TRP A 252 -3.78 -18.74 24.53
CA TRP A 252 -3.90 -18.78 25.98
C TRP A 252 -2.65 -19.45 26.53
N LEU A 253 -1.94 -18.81 27.45
CA LEU A 253 -0.82 -19.44 28.16
C LEU A 253 -0.97 -19.17 29.66
N ALA A 254 -0.80 -20.20 30.46
CA ALA A 254 -0.70 -20.10 31.91
C ALA A 254 0.75 -20.32 32.32
N VAL A 255 1.43 -19.26 32.77
CA VAL A 255 2.75 -19.40 33.41
C VAL A 255 2.53 -19.41 34.92
N TRP A 256 2.65 -20.59 35.52
CA TRP A 256 2.74 -20.72 36.98
C TRP A 256 4.16 -20.35 37.41
N GLN A 257 4.34 -19.12 37.86
CA GLN A 257 5.59 -18.71 38.51
C GLN A 257 5.52 -19.16 39.98
N LEU A 258 6.05 -20.36 40.26
CA LEU A 258 6.35 -20.80 41.63
C LEU A 258 7.48 -19.92 42.16
N GLU A 259 7.16 -18.89 42.92
CA GLU A 259 8.12 -18.27 43.82
C GLU A 259 8.47 -19.31 44.89
N TYR A 260 9.57 -20.04 44.68
CA TYR A 260 10.26 -20.71 45.76
C TYR A 260 10.82 -19.63 46.69
N LEU A 261 10.13 -19.40 47.79
CA LEU A 261 10.74 -18.91 49.02
C LEU A 261 11.89 -19.88 49.37
N CYS A 262 13.10 -19.54 48.96
CA CYS A 262 14.31 -20.11 49.55
C CYS A 262 14.43 -19.57 50.98
N LEU A 263 13.76 -20.24 51.92
CA LEU A 263 14.17 -20.21 53.32
C LEU A 263 15.40 -21.13 53.44
N CYS A 264 16.59 -20.54 53.34
CA CYS A 264 17.78 -21.18 53.89
C CYS A 264 17.76 -20.99 55.41
N GLY A 265 17.59 -22.10 56.14
CA GLY A 265 18.12 -22.27 57.48
C GLY A 265 19.59 -22.67 57.45
#